data_AF-M0JTR7-F1
#
_entry.id   AF-M0JTR7-F1
#
_cell.length_a   1.000
_cell.length_b   1.000
_cell.length_c   1.000
_cell.angle_alpha   90.00
_cell.angle_beta   90.00
_cell.angle_gamma   90.00
#
_symmetry.space_group_name_H-M   'P 1'
#
loop_
_entity.id
_entity.type
_entity.pdbx_description
1 polymer ?
#
loop_
_entity_poly.entity_id
_entity_poly.type
_entity_poly.pdbx_seq_one_letter_code
_entity_poly.pdbx_strand_id
1 'polypeptide(L)'
;MQVSFLLDENIAAPLADKLDKAGHDVERVVDVSELGEGVDDTTICQYALQESRLIVTSDDDFVQMPADSHSGVFYVPTSRFPRTNSTTSSSALSTRSPIGRRWRQ
;
A
#
# COMPACT_ATOMS: atom_id res chain seq x y z
N MET A 1 8.83 1.52 -27.91
CA MET A 1 7.74 0.56 -27.65
C MET A 1 6.81 1.24 -26.67
N GLN A 2 5.55 1.40 -27.04
CA GLN A 2 4.54 1.98 -26.16
C GLN A 2 4.01 0.89 -25.24
N VAL A 3 3.87 1.19 -23.96
CA VAL A 3 3.38 0.29 -22.92
C VAL A 3 2.31 1.06 -22.17
N SER A 4 1.21 0.41 -21.82
CA SER A 4 0.13 1.03 -21.05
C SER A 4 0.31 0.73 -19.56
N PHE A 5 0.39 1.78 -18.76
CA PHE A 5 0.56 1.72 -17.32
C PHE A 5 -0.71 2.21 -16.61
N LEU A 6 -1.05 1.54 -15.52
CA LEU A 6 -2.08 1.95 -14.57
C LEU A 6 -1.40 2.21 -13.22
N LEU A 7 -1.36 3.47 -12.81
CA LEU A 7 -0.71 3.91 -11.58
C LEU A 7 -1.73 3.92 -10.45
N ASP A 8 -1.36 3.29 -9.34
CA ASP A 8 -2.13 3.33 -8.10
C ASP A 8 -2.30 4.78 -7.57
N GLU A 9 -3.31 5.00 -6.74
CA GLU A 9 -3.63 6.31 -6.15
C GLU A 9 -2.44 6.92 -5.40
N ASN A 10 -1.65 6.07 -4.75
CA ASN A 10 -0.51 6.44 -3.93
C ASN A 10 0.73 6.80 -4.76
N ILE A 11 0.72 6.53 -6.07
CA ILE A 11 1.83 6.87 -6.94
C ILE A 11 1.80 8.36 -7.27
N ALA A 12 2.96 8.98 -7.10
CA ALA A 12 3.14 10.41 -7.33
C ALA A 12 2.87 10.78 -8.80
N ALA A 13 1.99 11.78 -9.02
CA ALA A 13 1.67 12.30 -10.36
C ALA A 13 2.90 12.66 -11.23
N PRO A 14 4.04 13.17 -10.68
CA PRO A 14 5.24 13.42 -11.49
C PRO A 14 5.84 12.16 -12.12
N LEU A 15 5.54 10.96 -11.63
CA LEU A 15 5.93 9.71 -12.29
C LEU A 15 5.09 9.47 -13.54
N ALA A 16 3.79 9.77 -13.46
CA ALA A 16 2.88 9.67 -14.61
C ALA A 16 3.36 10.57 -15.75
N ASP A 17 3.66 11.84 -15.44
CA ASP A 17 4.17 12.82 -16.42
C ASP A 17 5.48 12.36 -17.09
N LYS A 18 6.34 11.67 -16.36
CA LYS A 18 7.61 11.16 -16.89
C LYS A 18 7.41 10.00 -17.84
N LEU A 19 6.49 9.09 -17.50
CA LEU A 19 6.15 7.94 -18.33
C LEU A 19 5.43 8.40 -19.62
N ASP A 20 4.52 9.36 -19.51
CA ASP A 20 3.85 9.97 -20.66
C ASP A 20 4.86 10.68 -21.59
N LYS A 21 5.77 11.49 -21.02
CA LYS A 21 6.86 12.12 -21.79
C LYS A 21 7.83 11.13 -22.44
N ALA A 22 7.94 9.91 -21.90
CA ALA A 22 8.72 8.84 -22.49
C ALA A 22 7.99 8.12 -23.65
N GLY A 23 6.73 8.49 -23.93
CA GLY A 23 5.91 7.93 -24.99
C GLY A 23 5.14 6.67 -24.58
N HIS A 24 4.90 6.49 -23.28
CA HIS A 24 4.04 5.43 -22.75
C HIS A 24 2.62 5.93 -22.54
N ASP A 25 1.66 5.01 -22.58
CA ASP A 25 0.28 5.32 -22.22
C ASP A 25 0.15 5.15 -20.70
N VAL A 26 -0.40 6.15 -20.03
CA VAL A 26 -0.36 6.24 -18.57
C VAL A 26 -1.70 6.74 -18.06
N GLU A 27 -2.33 5.93 -17.22
CA GLU A 27 -3.53 6.30 -16.50
C GLU A 27 -3.30 6.13 -15.00
N ARG A 28 -4.01 6.92 -14.20
CA ARG A 28 -4.02 6.76 -12.74
C ARG A 28 -5.39 6.29 -12.31
N VAL A 29 -5.44 5.39 -11.33
CA VAL A 29 -6.70 4.83 -10.79
C VAL A 29 -7.70 5.94 -10.43
N VAL A 30 -7.22 7.04 -9.83
CA VAL A 30 -8.04 8.20 -9.43
C VAL A 30 -8.58 9.03 -10.60
N ASP A 31 -7.95 8.95 -11.77
CA ASP A 31 -8.35 9.69 -12.97
C ASP A 31 -9.28 8.85 -13.87
N VAL A 32 -9.33 7.53 -13.65
CA VAL A 32 -10.23 6.61 -14.35
C VAL A 32 -11.62 6.70 -13.74
N SER A 33 -12.60 7.11 -14.55
CA SER A 33 -14.00 7.28 -14.09
C SER A 33 -14.64 5.97 -13.60
N GLU A 34 -14.13 4.82 -14.04
CA GLU A 34 -14.59 3.48 -13.65
C GLU A 34 -13.97 2.98 -12.34
N LEU A 35 -12.83 3.55 -11.91
CA LEU A 35 -12.10 3.08 -10.73
C LEU A 35 -12.19 4.07 -9.56
N GLY A 36 -12.03 5.38 -9.74
CA GLY A 36 -12.24 6.34 -8.64
C GLY A 36 -11.37 6.12 -7.38
N GLU A 37 -11.62 6.91 -6.34
CA GLU A 37 -10.85 6.88 -5.08
C GLU A 37 -11.35 5.76 -4.15
N GLY A 38 -10.42 4.95 -3.60
CA GLY A 38 -10.73 3.88 -2.65
C GLY A 38 -11.40 2.63 -3.24
N VAL A 39 -11.19 2.36 -4.53
CA VAL A 39 -11.67 1.13 -5.17
C VAL A 39 -10.86 -0.08 -4.70
N ASP A 40 -11.50 -1.25 -4.68
CA ASP A 40 -10.87 -2.49 -4.24
C ASP A 40 -9.78 -2.96 -5.22
N ASP A 41 -8.66 -3.45 -4.70
CA ASP A 41 -7.51 -3.95 -5.46
C ASP A 41 -7.90 -4.98 -6.52
N THR A 42 -8.90 -5.81 -6.22
CA THR A 42 -9.45 -6.81 -7.16
C THR A 42 -10.02 -6.15 -8.42
N THR A 43 -10.69 -5.01 -8.26
CA THR A 43 -11.32 -4.26 -9.36
C THR A 43 -10.24 -3.59 -10.23
N ILE A 44 -9.22 -3.02 -9.59
CA ILE A 44 -8.04 -2.47 -10.28
C ILE A 44 -7.35 -3.55 -11.11
N CYS A 45 -7.18 -4.75 -10.53
CA CYS A 45 -6.58 -5.88 -11.23
C CYS A 45 -7.40 -6.35 -12.44
N GLN A 46 -8.72 -6.45 -12.29
CA GLN A 46 -9.61 -6.80 -13.40
C GLN A 46 -9.57 -5.77 -14.53
N TYR A 47 -9.60 -4.48 -14.19
CA TYR A 47 -9.49 -3.42 -15.17
C TYR A 47 -8.15 -3.46 -15.90
N ALA A 48 -7.05 -3.59 -15.15
CA ALA A 48 -5.72 -3.71 -15.74
C ALA A 48 -5.58 -4.94 -16.66
N LEU A 49 -6.20 -6.06 -16.31
CA LEU A 49 -6.22 -7.25 -17.14
C LEU A 49 -7.05 -7.03 -18.42
N GLN A 50 -8.23 -6.42 -18.30
CA GLN A 50 -9.12 -6.14 -19.43
C GLN A 50 -8.48 -5.18 -20.44
N GLU A 51 -7.87 -4.11 -19.94
CA GLU A 51 -7.22 -3.08 -20.76
C GLU A 51 -5.76 -3.42 -21.10
N SER A 52 -5.27 -4.61 -20.70
CA SER A 52 -3.88 -5.04 -20.90
C SER A 52 -2.84 -4.03 -20.39
N ARG A 53 -3.12 -3.42 -19.24
CA ARG A 53 -2.27 -2.42 -18.57
C ARG A 53 -1.41 -3.07 -17.50
N LEU A 54 -0.20 -2.55 -17.32
CA LEU A 54 0.69 -2.93 -16.21
C LEU A 54 0.40 -2.04 -15.00
N ILE A 55 0.16 -2.67 -13.85
CA ILE A 55 -0.09 -1.95 -12.60
C ILE A 55 1.22 -1.47 -12.01
N VAL A 56 1.29 -0.21 -11.61
CA VAL A 56 2.40 0.36 -10.85
C VAL A 56 1.90 0.72 -9.46
N THR A 57 2.46 0.08 -8.44
CA THR A 57 2.02 0.23 -7.06
C THR A 57 3.21 0.23 -6.10
N SER A 58 3.02 0.88 -4.95
CA SER A 58 3.95 0.83 -3.82
C SER A 58 3.40 0.00 -2.66
N ASP A 59 2.20 -0.55 -2.80
CA ASP A 59 1.62 -1.46 -1.81
C ASP A 59 1.99 -2.92 -2.12
N ASP A 60 2.19 -3.69 -1.05
CA ASP A 60 2.55 -5.10 -1.14
C ASP A 60 1.30 -5.97 -1.45
N ASP A 61 0.10 -5.46 -1.21
CA ASP A 61 -1.17 -6.19 -1.35
C ASP A 61 -1.40 -6.66 -2.80
N PHE A 62 -1.09 -5.82 -3.79
CA PHE A 62 -1.13 -6.18 -5.22
C PHE A 62 -0.12 -7.26 -5.61
N VAL A 63 1.04 -7.29 -4.95
CA VAL A 63 2.11 -8.26 -5.23
C VAL A 63 1.76 -9.64 -4.67
N GLN A 64 0.91 -9.69 -3.63
CA GLN A 64 0.42 -10.93 -3.05
C GLN A 64 -0.71 -11.57 -3.87
N MET A 65 -1.25 -10.86 -4.86
CA MET A 65 -2.29 -11.41 -5.73
C MET A 65 -1.74 -12.46 -6.72
N PRO A 66 -2.58 -13.41 -7.17
CA PRO A 66 -2.18 -14.39 -8.18
C PRO A 66 -1.74 -13.69 -9.47
N ALA A 67 -0.67 -14.17 -10.09
CA ALA A 67 -0.15 -13.59 -11.33
C ALA A 67 -1.17 -13.59 -12.48
N ASP A 68 -2.13 -14.52 -12.46
CA ASP A 68 -3.21 -14.62 -13.45
C ASP A 68 -4.31 -13.55 -13.25
N SER A 69 -4.29 -12.82 -12.13
CA SER A 69 -5.29 -11.80 -11.81
C SER A 69 -4.98 -10.43 -12.42
N HIS A 70 -3.78 -10.22 -12.98
CA HIS A 70 -3.36 -8.95 -13.57
C HIS A 70 -2.36 -9.17 -14.71
N SER A 71 -2.26 -8.22 -15.66
CA SER A 71 -1.31 -8.32 -16.77
C SER A 71 0.17 -8.22 -16.34
N GLY A 72 0.41 -7.72 -15.12
CA GLY A 72 1.71 -7.63 -14.48
C GLY A 72 1.76 -6.45 -13.49
N VAL A 73 2.58 -6.59 -12.45
CA VAL A 73 2.72 -5.57 -11.39
C VAL A 73 4.18 -5.11 -11.31
N PHE A 74 4.37 -3.80 -11.43
CA PHE A 74 5.61 -3.10 -11.13
C PHE A 74 5.55 -2.56 -9.71
N TYR A 75 6.24 -3.24 -8.81
CA TYR A 75 6.40 -2.80 -7.44
C TYR A 75 7.48 -1.72 -7.33
N VAL A 76 7.09 -0.55 -6.84
CA VAL A 76 8.00 0.56 -6.53
C VAL A 76 8.15 0.63 -5.01
N PRO A 77 9.26 0.15 -4.44
CA PRO A 77 9.48 0.19 -3.00
C PRO A 77 9.52 1.65 -2.55
N THR A 78 8.48 2.09 -1.85
CA THR A 78 8.54 3.35 -1.13
C THR A 78 9.27 3.07 0.17
N SER A 79 10.38 3.76 0.42
CA SER A 79 11.04 3.69 1.72
C SER A 79 10.15 4.41 2.74
N ARG A 80 9.07 3.77 3.21
CA ARG A 80 8.38 4.21 4.41
C ARG A 80 9.41 4.07 5.53
N PHE A 81 9.94 5.19 6.02
CA PHE A 81 10.64 5.20 7.30
C PHE A 81 9.80 4.42 8.30
N PRO A 82 10.39 3.52 9.10
CA PRO A 82 9.62 2.76 10.07
C PRO A 82 8.84 3.76 10.90
N ARG A 83 7.50 3.69 10.81
CA ARG A 83 6.61 4.41 11.71
C ARG A 83 6.92 3.83 13.09
N THR A 84 7.79 4.49 13.84
CA THR A 84 7.98 4.18 15.26
C THR A 84 6.68 4.55 15.93
N ASN A 85 5.80 3.57 16.09
CA ASN A 85 4.66 3.64 16.97
C ASN A 85 5.18 3.76 18.41
N SER A 86 5.50 4.99 18.81
CA SER A 86 5.63 5.38 20.22
C SER A 86 4.25 5.37 20.87
N THR A 87 3.63 4.20 20.96
CA THR A 87 2.48 3.95 21.83
C THR A 87 3.04 3.39 23.13
N THR A 88 3.68 4.25 23.92
CA THR A 88 3.83 4.02 25.35
C THR A 88 2.47 4.26 25.99
N SER A 89 1.59 3.26 25.88
CA SER A 89 0.39 3.20 26.70
C SER A 89 0.79 2.61 28.05
N SER A 90 1.07 3.50 28.99
CA SER A 90 0.96 3.25 30.42
C SER A 90 -0.36 2.51 30.70
N SER A 91 -0.27 1.30 31.25
CA SER A 91 -1.21 0.69 32.22
C SER A 91 -1.20 -0.84 32.12
N ALA A 92 -0.54 -1.49 33.08
CA ALA A 92 -0.95 -2.81 33.53
C ALA A 92 -0.67 -2.91 35.02
N LEU A 93 -1.77 -2.86 35.76
CA LEU A 93 -1.90 -3.13 37.19
C LEU A 93 -1.32 -4.50 37.56
N SER A 94 -0.75 -4.53 38.76
CA SER A 94 -0.96 -5.56 39.78
C SER A 94 -0.45 -6.98 39.50
N THR A 95 0.54 -7.44 40.28
CA THR A 95 0.28 -8.46 41.30
C THR A 95 1.45 -8.70 42.26
N ARG A 96 1.06 -9.11 43.48
CA ARG A 96 1.81 -9.90 44.49
C ARG A 96 2.66 -9.13 45.50
N SER A 97 1.98 -8.83 46.61
CA SER A 97 2.44 -9.06 47.98
C SER A 97 3.40 -10.27 48.08
N PRO A 98 4.45 -10.21 48.92
CA PRO A 98 4.33 -10.98 50.15
C PRO A 98 5.14 -10.43 51.36
N ILE A 99 4.86 -11.02 52.53
CA ILE A 99 5.64 -11.03 53.79
C ILE A 99 5.47 -9.74 54.61
N GLY A 100 4.96 -9.73 55.84
CA GLY A 100 5.01 -10.74 56.88
C GLY A 100 5.80 -10.21 58.08
N ARG A 101 5.10 -9.96 59.19
CA ARG A 101 5.57 -9.92 60.59
C ARG A 101 6.43 -8.72 61.10
N ARG A 102 5.76 -7.94 61.98
CA ARG A 102 6.03 -7.83 63.44
C ARG A 102 7.30 -7.10 63.92
N TRP A 103 7.15 -5.91 64.54
CA TRP A 103 7.30 -5.60 65.99
C TRP A 103 7.58 -4.10 66.28
N ARG A 104 7.03 -3.65 67.43
CA ARG A 104 7.37 -2.56 68.40
C ARG A 104 8.51 -1.58 68.06
N GLN A 105 8.43 -0.30 68.44
CA GLN A 105 8.13 0.26 69.77
C GLN A 105 7.29 1.54 69.69
#